data_AF-A0A4W5PAR5-F1
#
_entry.id   AF-A0A4W5PAR5-F1
#
_cell.length_a   1.000
_cell.length_b   1.000
_cell.length_c   1.000
_cell.angle_alpha   90.00
_cell.angle_beta   90.00
_cell.angle_gamma   90.00
#
_symmetry.space_group_name_H-M   'P 1'
#
loop_
_entity.id
_entity.type
_entity.pdbx_description
1 polymer ?
#
loop_
_entity_poly.entity_id
_entity_poly.type
_entity_poly.pdbx_seq_one_letter_code
_entity_poly.pdbx_strand_id
1 'polypeptide(L)'
;MAAPETQLMLSIGLIEKDVNADTLWVWCYPSVSAELREVLLSKCCLTQDSQGLNTFVFGQFCRTWYYISTVEVQEPTALKKVTHFSLVVTAKDFNPEKYAAFSRVLCRMYIKHGSPVKMMEGYIAVLTKGICQSDENGSFLIKDYDVRKAYLAGSVKDVVSQFGMETIILYTALMLKKRIVVHHPRIEALLEFTRALPALTWHRKDWSILHPYVHLTDSELENLRTCTGYVAGFVDPQVSNRSDLFDVYVNLPDTEITVSQCAKEAMAMGKLHKDIGLVIVQSAEHADRTDGQVIKDISIKTREILANLASLAEDCENSKITLETLKQRHFPPATENFLFHLAAAEQLLKI
;
A
#
# COMPACT_ATOMS: atom_id res chain seq x y z
N MET A 1 25.39 -2.74 8.43
CA MET A 1 25.06 -1.96 9.63
C MET A 1 23.58 -1.63 9.59
N ALA A 2 22.77 -2.28 10.41
CA ALA A 2 21.34 -2.01 10.50
C ALA A 2 21.14 -0.61 11.09
N ALA A 3 20.37 0.24 10.41
CA ALA A 3 19.83 1.43 11.06
C ALA A 3 19.08 0.96 12.32
N PRO A 4 19.21 1.66 13.46
CA PRO A 4 18.50 1.26 14.66
C PRO A 4 17.00 1.24 14.32
N GLU A 5 16.30 0.14 14.62
CA GLU A 5 14.84 -0.03 14.43
C GLU A 5 14.01 1.08 15.12
N THR A 6 14.68 1.95 15.88
CA THR A 6 14.18 2.92 16.83
C THR A 6 13.70 4.26 16.26
N GLN A 7 13.78 4.51 14.94
CA GLN A 7 13.26 5.78 14.40
C GLN A 7 12.49 5.68 13.08
N LEU A 8 11.61 4.66 12.98
CA LEU A 8 10.66 4.56 11.88
C LEU A 8 9.45 5.49 12.04
N MET A 9 9.05 5.83 13.27
CA MET A 9 7.97 6.78 13.53
C MET A 9 8.47 8.22 13.42
N LEU A 10 7.69 9.09 12.78
CA LEU A 10 8.10 10.45 12.45
C LEU A 10 7.36 11.50 13.26
N SER A 11 6.04 11.39 13.39
CA SER A 11 5.23 12.31 14.18
C SER A 11 3.88 11.73 14.59
N ILE A 12 3.24 12.38 15.56
CA ILE A 12 1.83 12.25 15.88
C ILE A 12 1.12 13.59 15.73
N GLY A 13 -0.14 13.56 15.30
CA GLY A 13 -1.01 14.72 15.11
C GLY A 13 -2.40 14.46 15.66
N LEU A 14 -3.11 15.53 15.98
CA LEU A 14 -4.47 15.48 16.50
C LEU A 14 -5.35 16.46 15.73
N ILE A 15 -6.47 15.95 15.24
CA ILE A 15 -7.53 16.68 14.57
C ILE A 15 -8.80 16.50 15.39
N GLU A 16 -9.53 17.57 15.67
CA GLU A 16 -10.78 17.53 16.43
C GLU A 16 -11.94 18.06 15.61
N LYS A 17 -13.12 17.45 15.78
CA LYS A 17 -14.41 18.01 15.39
C LYS A 17 -15.13 18.45 16.65
N ASP A 18 -15.39 19.73 16.77
CA ASP A 18 -16.02 20.30 17.96
C ASP A 18 -17.55 20.17 17.92
N VAL A 19 -18.23 20.67 18.96
CA VAL A 19 -19.70 20.71 19.05
C VAL A 19 -20.36 21.68 18.06
N ASN A 20 -19.58 22.58 17.45
CA ASN A 20 -20.04 23.50 16.40
C ASN A 20 -19.83 22.91 14.99
N ALA A 21 -19.38 21.65 14.91
CA ALA A 21 -18.99 20.95 13.69
C ALA A 21 -17.72 21.47 13.00
N ASP A 22 -16.94 22.32 13.66
CA ASP A 22 -15.67 22.81 13.14
C ASP A 22 -14.60 21.72 13.26
N THR A 23 -13.89 21.45 12.16
CA THR A 23 -12.79 20.49 12.12
C THR A 23 -11.45 21.21 12.09
N LEU A 24 -10.61 20.99 13.11
CA LEU A 24 -9.36 21.73 13.31
C LEU A 24 -8.20 20.78 13.62
N TRP A 25 -7.05 21.06 13.02
CA TRP A 25 -5.78 20.47 13.47
C TRP A 25 -5.30 21.22 14.72
N VAL A 26 -5.42 20.58 15.87
CA VAL A 26 -5.22 21.21 17.18
C VAL A 26 -3.80 21.03 17.71
N TRP A 27 -3.12 19.95 17.34
CA TRP A 27 -1.82 19.62 17.94
C TRP A 27 -0.99 18.66 17.08
N CYS A 28 0.33 18.76 17.17
CA CYS A 28 1.25 17.77 16.60
C CYS A 28 2.62 17.78 17.26
N TYR A 29 3.29 16.64 17.26
CA TYR A 29 4.67 16.49 17.69
C TYR A 29 5.38 15.31 17.01
N PRO A 30 6.61 15.49 16.50
CA PRO A 30 7.21 16.77 16.09
C PRO A 30 6.35 17.50 15.03
N SER A 31 6.76 18.71 14.64
CA SER A 31 6.07 19.48 13.60
C SER A 31 6.08 18.75 12.25
N VAL A 32 4.97 18.85 11.52
CA VAL A 32 4.83 18.38 10.12
C VAL A 32 4.84 19.56 9.16
N SER A 33 5.15 19.33 7.88
CA SER A 33 5.05 20.38 6.85
C SER A 33 3.59 20.80 6.64
N ALA A 34 3.39 22.04 6.16
CA ALA A 34 2.05 22.56 5.87
C ALA A 34 1.31 21.70 4.83
N GLU A 35 2.01 21.34 3.75
CA GLU A 35 1.48 20.47 2.69
C GLU A 35 1.04 19.10 3.23
N LEU A 36 1.88 18.44 4.05
CA LEU A 36 1.49 17.16 4.65
C LEU A 36 0.30 17.34 5.59
N ARG A 37 0.23 18.41 6.36
CA ARG A 37 -0.91 18.71 7.25
C ARG A 37 -2.21 18.88 6.46
N GLU A 38 -2.18 19.58 5.33
CA GLU A 38 -3.35 19.76 4.46
C GLU A 38 -3.84 18.41 3.89
N VAL A 39 -2.93 17.58 3.41
CA VAL A 39 -3.26 16.21 2.97
C VAL A 39 -3.87 15.42 4.13
N LEU A 40 -3.27 15.42 5.31
CA LEU A 40 -3.78 14.65 6.44
C LEU A 40 -5.18 15.13 6.90
N LEU A 41 -5.45 16.43 6.83
CA LEU A 41 -6.77 17.00 7.07
C LEU A 41 -7.80 16.55 6.03
N SER A 42 -7.44 16.49 4.74
CA SER A 42 -8.36 16.00 3.70
C SER A 42 -8.61 14.49 3.79
N LYS A 43 -7.65 13.72 4.31
CA LYS A 43 -7.77 12.27 4.50
C LYS A 43 -8.59 11.89 5.73
N CYS A 44 -8.75 12.77 6.71
CA CYS A 44 -9.59 12.48 7.87
C CYS A 44 -11.08 12.52 7.48
N CYS A 45 -11.87 11.57 7.97
CA CYS A 45 -13.31 11.50 7.68
C CYS A 45 -14.14 12.57 8.41
N LEU A 46 -13.53 13.37 9.29
CA LEU A 46 -14.24 14.40 10.08
C LEU A 46 -14.74 15.58 9.24
N THR A 47 -14.08 15.84 8.10
CA THR A 47 -14.44 16.89 7.14
C THR A 47 -15.59 16.49 6.21
N GLN A 48 -16.04 15.22 6.25
CA GLN A 48 -17.10 14.70 5.39
C GLN A 48 -18.38 14.53 6.21
N ASP A 49 -19.43 15.29 5.88
CA ASP A 49 -20.65 15.35 6.71
C ASP A 49 -21.61 14.15 6.54
N SER A 50 -21.32 13.18 5.66
CA SER A 50 -22.34 12.22 5.20
C SER A 50 -21.86 10.80 4.89
N GLN A 51 -20.59 10.46 5.14
CA GLN A 51 -20.09 9.09 4.97
C GLN A 51 -19.70 8.57 6.35
N GLY A 52 -20.08 7.33 6.67
CA GLY A 52 -19.88 6.75 7.99
C GLY A 52 -18.45 6.87 8.54
N LEU A 53 -18.29 6.66 9.84
CA LEU A 53 -16.98 6.79 10.49
C LEU A 53 -16.01 5.71 9.99
N ASN A 54 -15.12 6.11 9.07
CA ASN A 54 -13.95 5.33 8.71
C ASN A 54 -12.99 5.32 9.91
N THR A 55 -13.04 4.28 10.72
CA THR A 55 -12.35 4.22 12.02
C THR A 55 -10.83 4.15 11.90
N PHE A 56 -10.32 3.60 10.80
CA PHE A 56 -8.89 3.53 10.53
C PHE A 56 -8.60 3.58 9.04
N VAL A 57 -7.79 4.55 8.62
CA VAL A 57 -7.33 4.69 7.24
C VAL A 57 -5.82 4.84 7.21
N PHE A 58 -5.19 4.38 6.14
CA PHE A 58 -3.75 4.54 5.96
C PHE A 58 -3.41 4.86 4.50
N GLY A 59 -2.28 5.49 4.29
CA GLY A 59 -1.81 5.82 2.96
C GLY A 59 -0.40 6.38 2.95
N GLN A 60 0.03 6.87 1.79
CA GLN A 60 1.39 7.32 1.60
C GLN A 60 1.44 8.61 0.78
N PHE A 61 2.16 9.60 1.30
CA PHE A 61 2.44 10.86 0.62
C PHE A 61 3.93 11.20 0.74
N CYS A 62 4.62 11.49 -0.37
CA CYS A 62 6.04 11.85 -0.38
C CYS A 62 6.94 10.89 0.44
N ARG A 63 6.80 9.58 0.24
CA ARG A 63 7.53 8.52 0.98
C ARG A 63 7.36 8.58 2.51
N THR A 64 6.24 9.10 2.95
CA THR A 64 5.82 9.11 4.35
C THR A 64 4.48 8.40 4.45
N TRP A 65 4.45 7.34 5.24
CA TRP A 65 3.23 6.64 5.59
C TRP A 65 2.46 7.45 6.61
N TYR A 66 1.15 7.51 6.45
CA TYR A 66 0.25 8.05 7.45
C TYR A 66 -0.80 7.01 7.83
N TYR A 67 -1.20 7.05 9.09
CA TYR A 67 -2.19 6.19 9.70
C TYR A 67 -3.11 7.08 10.52
N ILE A 68 -4.40 7.08 10.22
CA ILE A 68 -5.38 7.95 10.87
C ILE A 68 -6.42 7.08 11.54
N SER A 69 -6.53 7.20 12.86
CA SER A 69 -7.58 6.56 13.65
C SER A 69 -8.60 7.61 14.07
N THR A 70 -9.86 7.42 13.70
CA THR A 70 -10.96 8.32 14.07
C THR A 70 -11.83 7.69 15.14
N VAL A 71 -12.16 8.47 16.16
CA VAL A 71 -12.94 8.02 17.32
C VAL A 71 -14.05 9.03 17.62
N GLU A 72 -15.25 8.52 17.84
CA GLU A 72 -16.37 9.26 18.41
C GLU A 72 -16.22 9.34 19.93
N VAL A 73 -16.44 10.53 20.49
CA VAL A 73 -16.35 10.78 21.93
C VAL A 73 -17.72 10.50 22.56
N GLN A 74 -17.82 9.40 23.31
CA GLN A 74 -19.03 9.05 24.05
C GLN A 74 -18.93 9.58 25.49
N GLU A 75 -19.83 10.48 25.89
CA GLU A 75 -19.86 11.03 27.25
C GLU A 75 -20.18 9.96 28.32
N PRO A 76 -19.62 10.07 29.55
CA PRO A 76 -18.82 11.17 30.07
C PRO A 76 -17.31 11.01 29.83
N THR A 77 -16.66 12.05 29.29
CA THR A 77 -15.19 12.12 29.11
C THR A 77 -14.62 13.47 29.53
N ALA A 78 -13.29 13.59 29.55
CA ALA A 78 -12.63 14.88 29.77
C ALA A 78 -12.83 15.88 28.61
N LEU A 79 -13.26 15.40 27.43
CA LEU A 79 -13.36 16.14 26.18
C LEU A 79 -14.74 16.80 25.99
N LYS A 80 -15.11 17.74 26.86
CA LYS A 80 -16.46 18.35 26.91
C LYS A 80 -16.93 19.10 25.65
N LYS A 81 -16.03 19.44 24.74
CA LYS A 81 -16.33 20.25 23.54
C LYS A 81 -16.02 19.53 22.22
N VAL A 82 -15.61 18.26 22.29
CA VAL A 82 -15.17 17.49 21.14
C VAL A 82 -16.17 16.38 20.92
N THR A 83 -16.75 16.31 19.72
CA THR A 83 -17.67 15.23 19.35
C THR A 83 -16.90 14.05 18.77
N HIS A 84 -15.86 14.33 17.98
CA HIS A 84 -15.00 13.33 17.36
C HIS A 84 -13.57 13.84 17.29
N PHE A 85 -12.60 12.93 17.25
CA PHE A 85 -11.22 13.29 16.94
C PHE A 85 -10.56 12.24 16.07
N SER A 86 -9.56 12.66 15.31
CA SER A 86 -8.68 11.80 14.54
C SER A 86 -7.26 11.94 15.06
N LEU A 87 -6.69 10.81 15.46
CA LEU A 87 -5.27 10.69 15.76
C LEU A 87 -4.52 10.31 14.49
N VAL A 88 -3.49 11.08 14.16
CA VAL A 88 -2.61 10.81 13.02
C VAL A 88 -1.26 10.30 13.54
N VAL A 89 -0.77 9.20 12.98
CA VAL A 89 0.61 8.73 13.15
C VAL A 89 1.29 8.74 11.79
N THR A 90 2.49 9.30 11.71
CA THR A 90 3.31 9.25 10.49
C THR A 90 4.57 8.41 10.69
N ALA A 91 5.01 7.70 9.66
CA ALA A 91 6.14 6.78 9.72
C ALA A 91 6.85 6.57 8.37
N LYS A 92 7.97 5.84 8.39
CA LYS A 92 8.76 5.42 7.22
C LYS A 92 8.48 3.98 6.79
N ASP A 93 7.86 3.16 7.63
CA ASP A 93 7.51 1.77 7.36
C ASP A 93 6.02 1.58 7.10
N PHE A 94 5.70 0.58 6.28
CA PHE A 94 4.36 0.05 6.10
C PHE A 94 4.05 -0.98 7.20
N ASN A 95 3.22 -0.63 8.17
CA ASN A 95 2.75 -1.58 9.20
C ASN A 95 1.39 -1.15 9.78
N PRO A 96 0.29 -1.30 9.03
CA PRO A 96 -1.04 -0.88 9.47
C PRO A 96 -1.44 -1.46 10.83
N GLU A 97 -1.13 -2.72 11.10
CA GLU A 97 -1.50 -3.42 12.35
C GLU A 97 -0.81 -2.82 13.58
N LYS A 98 0.50 -2.51 13.46
CA LYS A 98 1.28 -1.82 14.50
C LYS A 98 0.68 -0.46 14.81
N TYR A 99 0.42 0.33 13.78
CA TYR A 99 -0.03 1.71 13.95
C TYR A 99 -1.49 1.83 14.34
N ALA A 100 -2.36 0.90 13.92
CA ALA A 100 -3.73 0.79 14.43
C ALA A 100 -3.74 0.49 15.94
N ALA A 101 -2.95 -0.51 16.36
CA ALA A 101 -2.90 -0.89 17.77
C ALA A 101 -2.29 0.20 18.66
N PHE A 102 -1.23 0.86 18.17
CA PHE A 102 -0.62 1.98 18.89
C PHE A 102 -1.56 3.19 18.98
N SER A 103 -2.20 3.54 17.86
CA SER A 103 -3.18 4.63 17.82
C SER A 103 -4.33 4.40 18.79
N ARG A 104 -4.82 3.16 18.92
CA ARG A 104 -5.85 2.80 19.90
C ARG A 104 -5.43 3.09 21.35
N VAL A 105 -4.16 2.87 21.70
CA VAL A 105 -3.64 3.21 23.04
C VAL A 105 -3.64 4.72 23.23
N LEU A 106 -3.10 5.46 22.26
CA LEU A 106 -3.02 6.92 22.30
C LEU A 106 -4.41 7.59 22.35
N CYS A 107 -5.37 7.12 21.55
CA CYS A 107 -6.75 7.61 21.57
C CYS A 107 -7.40 7.46 22.95
N ARG A 108 -7.18 6.32 23.63
CA ARG A 108 -7.69 6.10 24.99
C ARG A 108 -7.04 7.03 26.01
N MET A 109 -5.72 7.22 25.92
CA MET A 109 -5.02 8.20 26.76
C MET A 109 -5.61 9.60 26.54
N TYR A 110 -5.92 9.95 25.30
CA TYR A 110 -6.52 11.24 24.98
C TYR A 110 -7.93 11.39 25.58
N ILE A 111 -8.80 10.39 25.40
CA ILE A 111 -10.16 10.38 25.97
C ILE A 111 -10.14 10.49 27.50
N LYS A 112 -9.25 9.73 28.15
CA LYS A 112 -9.13 9.68 29.61
C LYS A 112 -8.66 10.99 30.21
N HIS A 113 -7.67 11.62 29.60
CA HIS A 113 -6.99 12.80 30.18
C HIS A 113 -7.42 14.13 29.58
N GLY A 114 -8.03 14.13 28.39
CA GLY A 114 -8.41 15.35 27.65
C GLY A 114 -7.22 16.24 27.30
N SER A 115 -6.01 15.67 27.20
CA SER A 115 -4.77 16.43 27.03
C SER A 115 -3.79 15.72 26.07
N PRO A 116 -3.26 16.42 25.05
CA PRO A 116 -2.24 15.88 24.15
C PRO A 116 -0.91 15.54 24.85
N VAL A 117 -0.67 16.06 26.07
CA VAL A 117 0.59 15.83 26.80
C VAL A 117 0.76 14.36 27.15
N LYS A 118 -0.29 13.69 27.64
CA LYS A 118 -0.24 12.26 27.99
C LYS A 118 -0.04 11.38 26.77
N MET A 119 -0.66 11.75 25.65
CA MET A 119 -0.45 11.11 24.37
C MET A 119 1.01 11.25 23.89
N MET A 120 1.59 12.45 24.01
CA MET A 120 3.01 12.70 23.70
C MET A 120 3.96 11.89 24.58
N GLU A 121 3.69 11.80 25.89
CA GLU A 121 4.45 10.94 26.81
C GLU A 121 4.45 9.48 26.33
N GLY A 122 3.28 8.96 25.94
CA GLY A 122 3.15 7.61 25.38
C GLY A 122 3.94 7.42 24.07
N TYR A 123 3.91 8.41 23.18
CA TYR A 123 4.70 8.43 21.95
C TYR A 123 6.21 8.41 22.19
N ILE A 124 6.70 9.28 23.08
CA ILE A 124 8.12 9.32 23.44
C ILE A 124 8.52 8.02 24.14
N ALA A 125 7.66 7.41 24.95
CA ALA A 125 7.92 6.12 25.57
C ALA A 125 8.13 5.01 24.53
N VAL A 126 7.31 4.94 23.48
CA VAL A 126 7.54 3.99 22.38
C VAL A 126 8.81 4.31 21.61
N LEU A 127 9.07 5.59 21.28
CA LEU A 127 10.30 5.99 20.58
C LEU A 127 11.58 5.65 21.35
N THR A 128 11.57 5.79 22.67
CA THR A 128 12.78 5.65 23.50
C THR A 128 12.94 4.25 24.10
N LYS A 129 11.83 3.58 24.42
CA LYS A 129 11.82 2.29 25.14
C LYS A 129 11.13 1.17 24.37
N GLY A 130 10.44 1.47 23.27
CA GLY A 130 9.68 0.49 22.50
C GLY A 130 8.40 -0.01 23.19
N ILE A 131 7.97 0.62 24.29
CA ILE A 131 6.81 0.21 25.08
C ILE A 131 5.98 1.42 25.53
N CYS A 132 4.66 1.29 25.45
CA CYS A 132 3.70 2.21 26.06
C CYS A 132 2.78 1.43 26.99
N GLN A 133 2.77 1.78 28.27
CA GLN A 133 1.86 1.19 29.24
C GLN A 133 0.51 1.91 29.18
N SER A 134 -0.57 1.14 29.29
CA SER A 134 -1.94 1.65 29.42
C SER A 134 -2.62 0.93 30.56
N ASP A 135 -3.20 1.69 31.50
CA ASP A 135 -3.78 1.15 32.75
C ASP A 135 -4.90 0.13 32.52
N GLU A 136 -5.60 0.21 31.38
CA GLU A 136 -6.87 -0.48 31.16
C GLU A 136 -6.82 -1.66 30.18
N ASN A 137 -5.76 -1.85 29.38
CA ASN A 137 -5.82 -2.77 28.23
C ASN A 137 -4.48 -3.42 27.84
N GLY A 138 -3.55 -3.53 28.79
CA GLY A 138 -2.23 -4.09 28.55
C GLY A 138 -1.26 -3.07 27.94
N SER A 139 -0.02 -3.51 27.75
CA SER A 139 1.05 -2.67 27.20
C SER A 139 1.13 -2.84 25.69
N PHE A 140 1.38 -1.75 24.96
CA PHE A 140 1.82 -1.83 23.56
C PHE A 140 3.33 -2.05 23.53
N LEU A 141 3.81 -3.10 22.85
CA LEU A 141 5.23 -3.35 22.64
C LEU A 141 5.53 -3.39 21.14
N ILE A 142 6.49 -2.58 20.70
CA ILE A 142 6.84 -2.50 19.27
C ILE A 142 7.32 -3.85 18.71
N LYS A 143 7.99 -4.65 19.54
CA LYS A 143 8.54 -5.97 19.19
C LYS A 143 7.48 -7.02 18.87
N ASP A 144 6.22 -6.78 19.24
CA ASP A 144 5.12 -7.72 18.96
C ASP A 144 4.66 -7.61 17.50
N TYR A 145 5.12 -6.57 16.78
CA TYR A 145 4.72 -6.28 15.41
C TYR A 145 5.88 -6.49 14.43
N ASP A 146 5.73 -7.50 13.57
CA ASP A 146 6.67 -7.81 12.50
C ASP A 146 6.13 -7.28 11.17
N VAL A 147 6.94 -6.50 10.45
CA VAL A 147 6.59 -5.97 9.12
C VAL A 147 6.20 -7.06 8.11
N ARG A 148 6.79 -8.25 8.22
CA ARG A 148 6.47 -9.39 7.35
C ARG A 148 5.06 -9.89 7.58
N LYS A 149 4.55 -9.81 8.82
CA LYS A 149 3.15 -10.14 9.11
C LYS A 149 2.22 -9.10 8.48
N ALA A 150 2.59 -7.82 8.51
CA ALA A 150 1.83 -6.76 7.84
C ALA A 150 1.75 -6.96 6.32
N TYR A 151 2.83 -7.43 5.69
CA TYR A 151 2.84 -7.78 4.26
C TYR A 151 1.95 -8.98 3.92
N LEU A 152 1.78 -9.92 4.86
CA LEU A 152 0.95 -11.12 4.69
C LEU A 152 -0.51 -10.95 5.17
N ALA A 153 -0.87 -9.78 5.71
CA ALA A 153 -2.21 -9.52 6.20
C ALA A 153 -3.22 -9.20 5.08
N GLY A 154 -2.76 -8.95 3.85
CA GLY A 154 -3.63 -8.91 2.67
C GLY A 154 -3.86 -10.30 2.09
N SER A 155 -5.05 -10.53 1.53
CA SER A 155 -5.45 -11.82 0.95
C SER A 155 -5.19 -11.83 -0.55
N VAL A 156 -4.18 -12.58 -0.99
CA VAL A 156 -3.94 -12.85 -2.41
C VAL A 156 -5.00 -13.79 -2.95
N LYS A 157 -5.51 -14.70 -2.10
CA LYS A 157 -6.62 -15.60 -2.47
C LYS A 157 -7.88 -14.82 -2.83
N ASP A 158 -8.18 -13.72 -2.14
CA ASP A 158 -9.35 -12.90 -2.48
C ASP A 158 -9.17 -12.14 -3.80
N VAL A 159 -7.95 -11.69 -4.11
CA VAL A 159 -7.65 -11.13 -5.44
C VAL A 159 -7.89 -12.18 -6.53
N VAL A 160 -7.43 -13.41 -6.31
CA VAL A 160 -7.59 -14.51 -7.28
C VAL A 160 -9.04 -14.98 -7.38
N SER A 161 -9.78 -15.03 -6.27
CA SER A 161 -11.18 -15.42 -6.29
C SER A 161 -12.04 -14.40 -7.03
N GLN A 162 -11.67 -13.12 -6.94
CA GLN A 162 -12.37 -12.05 -7.64
C GLN A 162 -12.07 -12.05 -9.16
N PHE A 163 -10.80 -12.17 -9.57
CA PHE A 163 -10.41 -11.99 -10.98
C PHE A 163 -10.08 -13.28 -11.73
N GLY A 164 -9.97 -14.42 -11.04
CA GLY A 164 -9.60 -15.70 -11.63
C GLY A 164 -8.33 -15.60 -12.47
N MET A 165 -8.41 -16.05 -13.72
CA MET A 165 -7.31 -15.99 -14.68
C MET A 165 -6.83 -14.57 -14.98
N GLU A 166 -7.69 -13.55 -14.88
CA GLU A 166 -7.31 -12.15 -15.14
C GLU A 166 -6.34 -11.58 -14.08
N THR A 167 -6.18 -12.26 -12.94
CA THR A 167 -5.12 -11.95 -11.96
C THR A 167 -3.73 -11.93 -12.59
N ILE A 168 -3.52 -12.68 -13.69
CA ILE A 168 -2.27 -12.63 -14.45
C ILE A 168 -1.96 -11.23 -14.97
N ILE A 169 -2.97 -10.42 -15.29
CA ILE A 169 -2.78 -9.05 -15.76
C ILE A 169 -2.18 -8.20 -14.64
N LEU A 170 -2.68 -8.34 -13.41
CA LEU A 170 -2.15 -7.65 -12.22
C LEU A 170 -0.72 -8.11 -11.91
N TYR A 171 -0.48 -9.43 -11.94
CA TYR A 171 0.86 -9.99 -11.76
C TYR A 171 1.85 -9.45 -12.80
N THR A 172 1.49 -9.47 -14.09
CA THR A 172 2.34 -8.96 -15.17
C THR A 172 2.59 -7.46 -15.01
N ALA A 173 1.56 -6.67 -14.68
CA ALA A 173 1.69 -5.24 -14.47
C ALA A 173 2.70 -4.94 -13.35
N LEU A 174 2.62 -5.66 -12.23
CA LEU A 174 3.56 -5.54 -11.12
C LEU A 174 4.97 -5.97 -11.54
N MET A 175 5.12 -7.11 -12.22
CA MET A 175 6.40 -7.59 -12.74
C MET A 175 7.07 -6.56 -13.66
N LEU A 176 6.28 -5.86 -14.47
CA LEU A 176 6.78 -4.83 -15.40
C LEU A 176 6.83 -3.41 -14.80
N LYS A 177 6.61 -3.26 -13.48
CA LYS A 177 6.57 -1.97 -12.76
C LYS A 177 5.63 -0.95 -13.43
N LYS A 178 4.46 -1.41 -13.89
CA LYS A 178 3.41 -0.58 -14.48
C LYS A 178 2.63 0.19 -13.41
N ARG A 179 1.94 1.24 -13.85
CA ARG A 179 1.06 2.06 -13.01
C ARG A 179 -0.32 1.41 -12.95
N ILE A 180 -0.66 0.88 -11.78
CA ILE A 180 -1.94 0.23 -11.50
C ILE A 180 -2.78 1.22 -10.69
N VAL A 181 -3.96 1.55 -11.21
CA VAL A 181 -4.97 2.34 -10.50
C VAL A 181 -6.14 1.44 -10.16
N VAL A 182 -6.60 1.51 -8.91
CA VAL A 182 -7.70 0.73 -8.38
C VAL A 182 -8.78 1.68 -7.90
N HIS A 183 -10.02 1.45 -8.33
CA HIS A 183 -11.18 2.22 -7.88
C HIS A 183 -12.12 1.35 -7.04
N HIS A 184 -12.55 1.89 -5.90
CA HIS A 184 -13.66 1.35 -5.11
C HIS A 184 -14.28 2.44 -4.23
N PRO A 185 -15.62 2.58 -4.16
CA PRO A 185 -16.27 3.66 -3.41
C PRO A 185 -16.15 3.50 -1.89
N ARG A 186 -15.98 2.26 -1.38
CA ARG A 186 -15.71 2.00 0.04
C ARG A 186 -14.21 1.92 0.28
N ILE A 187 -13.72 2.74 1.19
CA ILE A 187 -12.30 2.84 1.50
C ILE A 187 -11.74 1.56 2.11
N GLU A 188 -12.49 0.84 2.95
CA GLU A 188 -11.98 -0.37 3.60
C GLU A 188 -11.62 -1.45 2.57
N ALA A 189 -12.53 -1.70 1.64
CA ALA A 189 -12.31 -2.65 0.55
C ALA A 189 -11.17 -2.19 -0.38
N LEU A 190 -11.04 -0.88 -0.62
CA LEU A 190 -9.93 -0.32 -1.39
C LEU A 190 -8.57 -0.58 -0.70
N LEU A 191 -8.49 -0.32 0.61
CA LEU A 191 -7.28 -0.53 1.41
C LEU A 191 -6.92 -2.02 1.52
N GLU A 192 -7.92 -2.89 1.70
CA GLU A 192 -7.75 -4.35 1.77
C GLU A 192 -7.26 -4.95 0.45
N PHE A 193 -7.84 -4.53 -0.67
CA PHE A 193 -7.43 -5.02 -1.98
C PHE A 193 -6.04 -4.52 -2.38
N THR A 194 -5.81 -3.20 -2.32
CA THR A 194 -4.56 -2.60 -2.81
C THR A 194 -3.35 -3.09 -2.03
N ARG A 195 -3.46 -3.31 -0.71
CA ARG A 195 -2.35 -3.80 0.12
C ARG A 195 -1.90 -5.23 -0.22
N ALA A 196 -2.77 -6.04 -0.84
CA ALA A 196 -2.46 -7.42 -1.20
C ALA A 196 -1.63 -7.51 -2.49
N LEU A 197 -1.76 -6.54 -3.39
CA LEU A 197 -1.14 -6.60 -4.72
C LEU A 197 0.38 -6.76 -4.71
N PRO A 198 1.17 -6.02 -3.91
CA PRO A 198 2.63 -6.20 -3.91
C PRO A 198 3.10 -7.62 -3.57
N ALA A 199 2.27 -8.41 -2.88
CA ALA A 199 2.58 -9.80 -2.53
C ALA A 199 2.64 -10.74 -3.75
N LEU A 200 2.00 -10.40 -4.88
CA LEU A 200 2.15 -11.12 -6.15
C LEU A 200 3.60 -11.07 -6.67
N THR A 201 4.37 -10.06 -6.26
CA THR A 201 5.80 -9.90 -6.57
C THR A 201 6.67 -9.95 -5.31
N TRP A 202 6.40 -10.93 -4.44
CA TRP A 202 7.05 -11.07 -3.12
C TRP A 202 8.58 -11.06 -3.13
N HIS A 203 9.23 -11.46 -4.23
CA HIS A 203 10.69 -11.41 -4.37
C HIS A 203 11.27 -10.00 -4.15
N ARG A 204 10.51 -8.93 -4.40
CA ARG A 204 10.92 -7.54 -4.18
C ARG A 204 10.71 -7.07 -2.73
N LYS A 205 9.71 -7.62 -2.03
CA LYS A 205 9.29 -7.19 -0.68
C LYS A 205 9.13 -5.66 -0.54
N ASP A 206 8.61 -5.04 -1.59
CA ASP A 206 8.56 -3.58 -1.71
C ASP A 206 7.11 -3.09 -1.65
N TRP A 207 6.70 -2.58 -0.48
CA TRP A 207 5.41 -1.92 -0.29
C TRP A 207 5.50 -0.40 -0.52
N SER A 208 6.67 0.17 -0.83
CA SER A 208 6.81 1.60 -1.08
C SER A 208 6.07 2.06 -2.36
N ILE A 209 5.79 1.13 -3.28
CA ILE A 209 5.00 1.37 -4.49
C ILE A 209 3.50 1.61 -4.22
N LEU A 210 3.05 1.39 -2.98
CA LEU A 210 1.64 1.40 -2.62
C LEU A 210 1.20 2.80 -2.17
N HIS A 211 0.18 3.33 -2.84
CA HIS A 211 -0.52 4.57 -2.53
C HIS A 211 -2.02 4.25 -2.36
N PRO A 212 -2.41 3.61 -1.25
CA PRO A 212 -3.68 2.89 -1.17
C PRO A 212 -4.91 3.80 -1.04
N TYR A 213 -4.73 5.09 -0.76
CA TYR A 213 -5.82 6.07 -0.64
C TYR A 213 -5.43 7.46 -1.16
N VAL A 214 -5.64 7.70 -2.45
CA VAL A 214 -5.29 8.93 -3.18
C VAL A 214 -6.54 9.70 -3.57
N HIS A 215 -6.48 11.04 -3.53
CA HIS A 215 -7.51 11.91 -4.09
C HIS A 215 -7.04 12.54 -5.39
N LEU A 216 -7.99 12.99 -6.22
CA LEU A 216 -7.70 13.70 -7.47
C LEU A 216 -7.34 15.17 -7.22
N THR A 217 -6.33 15.40 -6.38
CA THR A 217 -5.77 16.72 -6.06
C THR A 217 -4.40 16.87 -6.72
N ASP A 218 -4.02 18.09 -7.11
CA ASP A 218 -2.77 18.32 -7.84
C ASP A 218 -1.54 17.86 -7.04
N SER A 219 -1.48 18.14 -5.73
CA SER A 219 -0.36 17.74 -4.87
C SER A 219 -0.16 16.23 -4.81
N GLU A 220 -1.24 15.45 -4.65
CA GLU A 220 -1.16 14.00 -4.61
C GLU A 220 -0.83 13.39 -5.98
N LEU A 221 -1.40 13.95 -7.06
CA LEU A 221 -1.13 13.50 -8.42
C LEU A 221 0.30 13.81 -8.86
N GLU A 222 0.85 14.96 -8.48
CA GLU A 222 2.24 15.31 -8.71
C GLU A 222 3.18 14.36 -7.98
N ASN A 223 2.92 14.08 -6.69
CA ASN A 223 3.67 13.09 -5.93
C ASN A 223 3.62 11.71 -6.61
N LEU A 224 2.45 11.28 -7.08
CA LEU A 224 2.27 10.00 -7.75
C LEU A 224 3.04 9.91 -9.08
N ARG A 225 3.13 11.01 -9.82
CA ARG A 225 3.89 11.10 -11.09
C ARG A 225 5.41 10.99 -10.89
N THR A 226 5.93 11.19 -9.67
CA THR A 226 7.36 10.96 -9.38
C THR A 226 7.73 9.48 -9.36
N CYS A 227 6.73 8.60 -9.23
CA CYS A 227 6.89 7.15 -9.20
C CYS A 227 6.87 6.57 -10.62
N THR A 228 7.85 5.72 -10.95
CA THR A 228 7.92 5.05 -12.26
C THR A 228 6.88 3.93 -12.41
N GLY A 229 6.50 3.30 -11.30
CA GLY A 229 5.46 2.29 -11.20
C GLY A 229 4.86 2.30 -9.80
N TYR A 230 3.56 2.04 -9.70
CA TYR A 230 2.83 2.13 -8.43
C TYR A 230 1.52 1.34 -8.45
N VAL A 231 0.97 1.12 -7.25
CA VAL A 231 -0.41 0.70 -7.03
C VAL A 231 -1.12 1.83 -6.28
N ALA A 232 -2.06 2.50 -6.93
CA ALA A 232 -2.78 3.64 -6.37
C ALA A 232 -4.27 3.36 -6.23
N GLY A 233 -4.83 3.57 -5.05
CA GLY A 233 -6.26 3.40 -4.76
C GLY A 233 -7.00 4.73 -4.77
N PHE A 234 -8.18 4.78 -5.40
CA PHE A 234 -9.05 5.95 -5.46
C PHE A 234 -10.48 5.60 -5.08
N VAL A 235 -11.12 6.47 -4.30
CA VAL A 235 -12.56 6.39 -4.01
C VAL A 235 -13.40 7.17 -5.03
N ASP A 236 -12.77 8.09 -5.76
CA ASP A 236 -13.43 8.90 -6.78
C ASP A 236 -13.49 8.14 -8.12
N PRO A 237 -14.68 7.85 -8.65
CA PRO A 237 -14.84 7.14 -9.92
C PRO A 237 -14.33 7.91 -11.13
N GLN A 238 -14.14 9.24 -11.03
CA GLN A 238 -13.60 10.06 -12.11
C GLN A 238 -12.18 9.71 -12.50
N VAL A 239 -11.47 8.93 -11.67
CA VAL A 239 -10.14 8.42 -12.02
C VAL A 239 -10.16 7.54 -13.27
N SER A 240 -11.29 6.89 -13.58
CA SER A 240 -11.48 6.10 -14.81
C SER A 240 -11.26 6.92 -16.09
N ASN A 241 -11.55 8.23 -16.04
CA ASN A 241 -11.37 9.16 -17.17
C ASN A 241 -9.93 9.69 -17.30
N ARG A 242 -9.02 9.29 -16.41
CA ARG A 242 -7.65 9.80 -16.31
C ARG A 242 -6.62 8.76 -16.78
N SER A 243 -6.69 8.41 -18.07
CA SER A 243 -5.77 7.45 -18.69
C SER A 243 -4.29 7.87 -18.64
N ASP A 244 -4.00 9.14 -18.36
CA ASP A 244 -2.64 9.63 -18.08
C ASP A 244 -2.05 9.05 -16.79
N LEU A 245 -2.89 8.61 -15.85
CA LEU A 245 -2.48 8.11 -14.54
C LEU A 245 -2.18 6.61 -14.54
N PHE A 246 -2.68 5.82 -15.49
CA PHE A 246 -2.56 4.36 -15.37
C PHE A 246 -2.16 3.67 -16.66
N ASP A 247 -1.44 2.57 -16.48
CA ASP A 247 -1.25 1.57 -17.51
C ASP A 247 -2.32 0.48 -17.40
N VAL A 248 -2.75 0.17 -16.18
CA VAL A 248 -3.81 -0.78 -15.85
C VAL A 248 -4.79 -0.13 -14.86
N TYR A 249 -6.07 -0.15 -15.18
CA TYR A 249 -7.16 0.29 -14.32
C TYR A 249 -7.96 -0.91 -13.83
N VAL A 250 -8.28 -0.91 -12.54
CA VAL A 250 -9.08 -1.96 -11.88
C VAL A 250 -10.32 -1.30 -11.30
N ASN A 251 -11.47 -1.66 -11.82
CA ASN A 251 -12.76 -1.28 -11.26
C ASN A 251 -13.23 -2.40 -10.34
N LEU A 252 -12.99 -2.28 -9.03
CA LEU A 252 -13.29 -3.35 -8.08
C LEU A 252 -14.78 -3.68 -7.96
N PRO A 253 -15.71 -2.69 -7.90
CA PRO A 253 -17.14 -2.98 -7.88
C PRO A 253 -17.61 -3.83 -9.06
N ASP A 254 -17.11 -3.53 -10.25
CA ASP A 254 -17.52 -4.20 -11.49
C ASP A 254 -16.65 -5.42 -11.81
N THR A 255 -15.61 -5.67 -11.01
CA THR A 255 -14.65 -6.77 -11.22
C THR A 255 -14.06 -6.74 -12.64
N GLU A 256 -13.67 -5.54 -13.08
CA GLU A 256 -13.15 -5.31 -14.42
C GLU A 256 -11.70 -4.82 -14.37
N ILE A 257 -10.84 -5.39 -15.22
CA ILE A 257 -9.48 -4.93 -15.44
C ILE A 257 -9.35 -4.37 -16.86
N THR A 258 -9.01 -3.10 -16.98
CA THR A 258 -8.78 -2.43 -18.26
C THR A 258 -7.29 -2.12 -18.44
N VAL A 259 -6.70 -2.56 -19.55
CA VAL A 259 -5.32 -2.20 -19.93
C VAL A 259 -5.37 -1.01 -20.88
N SER A 260 -4.64 0.06 -20.55
CA SER A 260 -4.54 1.25 -21.39
C SER A 260 -3.93 0.93 -22.76
N GLN A 261 -4.27 1.73 -23.77
CA GLN A 261 -3.76 1.54 -25.13
C GLN A 261 -2.23 1.63 -25.20
N CYS A 262 -1.61 2.51 -24.41
CA CYS A 262 -0.16 2.68 -24.34
C CYS A 262 0.57 1.48 -23.72
N ALA A 263 -0.10 0.71 -22.86
CA ALA A 263 0.48 -0.46 -22.20
C ALA A 263 0.19 -1.78 -22.93
N LYS A 264 -0.76 -1.78 -23.86
CA LYS A 264 -1.32 -3.00 -24.49
C LYS A 264 -0.25 -3.91 -25.13
N GLU A 265 0.76 -3.34 -25.78
CA GLU A 265 1.83 -4.11 -26.40
C GLU A 265 2.76 -4.77 -25.37
N ALA A 266 3.19 -4.01 -24.35
CA ALA A 266 4.02 -4.53 -23.26
C ALA A 266 3.29 -5.55 -22.39
N MET A 267 1.97 -5.45 -22.32
CA MET A 267 1.05 -6.31 -21.56
C MET A 267 0.41 -7.41 -22.42
N ALA A 268 0.97 -7.70 -23.60
CA ALA A 268 0.42 -8.72 -24.48
C ALA A 268 0.53 -10.12 -23.83
N MET A 269 -0.60 -10.80 -23.71
CA MET A 269 -0.67 -12.13 -23.12
C MET A 269 -0.23 -13.20 -24.12
N GLY A 270 0.42 -14.24 -23.62
CA GLY A 270 0.94 -15.35 -24.42
C GLY A 270 0.93 -16.65 -23.63
N LYS A 271 1.49 -17.72 -24.20
CA LYS A 271 1.51 -19.03 -23.55
C LYS A 271 2.16 -18.99 -22.16
N LEU A 272 3.31 -18.31 -22.03
CA LEU A 272 4.00 -18.14 -20.75
C LEU A 272 3.09 -17.53 -19.68
N HIS A 273 2.37 -16.46 -20.03
CA HIS A 273 1.42 -15.79 -19.12
C HIS A 273 0.29 -16.72 -18.71
N LYS A 274 -0.29 -17.46 -19.66
CA LYS A 274 -1.34 -18.45 -19.37
C LYS A 274 -0.85 -19.53 -18.40
N ASP A 275 0.37 -20.04 -18.60
CA ASP A 275 0.96 -21.07 -17.74
C ASP A 275 1.21 -20.53 -16.31
N ILE A 276 1.64 -19.28 -16.17
CA ILE A 276 1.78 -18.61 -14.86
C ILE A 276 0.41 -18.39 -14.21
N GLY A 277 -0.58 -17.91 -14.97
CA GLY A 277 -1.93 -17.67 -14.50
C GLY A 277 -2.58 -18.95 -13.97
N LEU A 278 -2.38 -20.08 -14.66
CA LEU A 278 -2.84 -21.39 -14.19
C LEU A 278 -2.21 -21.77 -12.84
N VAL A 279 -0.91 -21.54 -12.65
CA VAL A 279 -0.24 -21.81 -11.36
C VAL A 279 -0.83 -20.93 -10.24
N ILE A 280 -1.07 -19.64 -10.52
CA ILE A 280 -1.67 -18.70 -9.55
C ILE A 280 -3.06 -19.20 -9.13
N VAL A 281 -3.94 -19.47 -10.11
CA VAL A 281 -5.33 -19.88 -9.87
C VAL A 281 -5.39 -21.22 -9.15
N GLN A 282 -4.68 -22.24 -9.65
CA GLN A 282 -4.65 -23.57 -9.02
C GLN A 282 -4.16 -23.51 -7.58
N SER A 283 -3.09 -22.74 -7.31
CA SER A 283 -2.58 -22.62 -5.95
C SER A 283 -3.59 -21.95 -5.01
N ALA A 284 -4.30 -20.92 -5.47
CA ALA A 284 -5.28 -20.19 -4.67
C ALA A 284 -6.59 -20.97 -4.42
N GLU A 285 -7.06 -21.74 -5.41
CA GLU A 285 -8.31 -22.52 -5.33
C GLU A 285 -8.23 -23.69 -4.34
N HIS A 286 -7.02 -24.15 -3.99
CA HIS A 286 -6.86 -25.17 -2.96
C HIS A 286 -7.30 -24.65 -1.59
N ALA A 287 -8.38 -25.23 -1.04
CA ALA A 287 -8.98 -24.84 0.23
C ALA A 287 -8.01 -24.91 1.41
N ASP A 288 -7.16 -25.94 1.45
CA ASP A 288 -6.19 -26.16 2.55
C ASP A 288 -4.97 -25.24 2.50
N ARG A 289 -4.84 -24.42 1.44
CA ARG A 289 -3.69 -23.53 1.28
C ARG A 289 -3.93 -22.15 1.88
N THR A 290 -2.94 -21.67 2.62
CA THR A 290 -2.91 -20.31 3.15
C THR A 290 -2.37 -19.32 2.11
N ASP A 291 -2.67 -18.02 2.25
CA ASP A 291 -2.09 -16.97 1.40
C ASP A 291 -0.57 -17.02 1.35
N GLY A 292 0.08 -17.27 2.49
CA GLY A 292 1.54 -17.42 2.54
C GLY A 292 2.08 -18.57 1.68
N GLN A 293 1.33 -19.66 1.54
CA GLN A 293 1.69 -20.77 0.64
C GLN A 293 1.46 -20.41 -0.82
N VAL A 294 0.35 -19.73 -1.14
CA VAL A 294 0.08 -19.23 -2.50
C VAL A 294 1.18 -18.26 -2.94
N ILE A 295 1.52 -17.29 -2.10
CA ILE A 295 2.61 -16.33 -2.32
C ILE A 295 3.95 -17.06 -2.54
N LYS A 296 4.22 -18.12 -1.78
CA LYS A 296 5.43 -18.92 -1.93
C LYS A 296 5.51 -19.58 -3.30
N ASP A 297 4.43 -20.16 -3.79
CA ASP A 297 4.39 -20.80 -5.11
C ASP A 297 4.57 -19.79 -6.24
N ILE A 298 3.88 -18.65 -6.15
CA ILE A 298 4.07 -17.52 -7.09
C ILE A 298 5.53 -17.07 -7.07
N SER A 299 6.15 -17.00 -5.89
CA SER A 299 7.55 -16.62 -5.73
C SER A 299 8.51 -17.62 -6.37
N ILE A 300 8.24 -18.93 -6.23
CA ILE A 300 9.02 -19.98 -6.88
C ILE A 300 8.94 -19.81 -8.39
N LYS A 301 7.72 -19.67 -8.92
CA LYS A 301 7.51 -19.49 -10.36
C LYS A 301 8.17 -18.22 -10.90
N THR A 302 8.09 -17.14 -10.15
CA THR A 302 8.74 -15.87 -10.48
C THR A 302 10.26 -16.02 -10.50
N ARG A 303 10.84 -16.75 -9.54
CA ARG A 303 12.29 -17.00 -9.50
C ARG A 303 12.76 -17.84 -10.69
N GLU A 304 11.97 -18.82 -11.14
CA GLU A 304 12.28 -19.58 -12.36
C GLU A 304 12.35 -18.64 -13.58
N ILE A 305 11.38 -17.74 -13.72
CA ILE A 305 11.35 -16.77 -14.83
C ILE A 305 12.57 -15.84 -14.77
N LEU A 306 12.88 -15.31 -13.60
CA LEU A 306 14.02 -14.42 -13.40
C LEU A 306 15.36 -15.14 -13.63
N ALA A 307 15.50 -16.40 -13.19
CA ALA A 307 16.69 -17.21 -13.45
C ALA A 307 16.85 -17.51 -14.94
N ASN A 308 15.76 -17.86 -15.63
CA ASN A 308 15.76 -18.04 -17.07
C ASN A 308 16.17 -16.74 -17.78
N LEU A 309 15.60 -15.59 -17.38
CA LEU A 309 15.99 -14.30 -17.93
C LEU A 309 17.47 -14.00 -17.70
N ALA A 310 17.98 -14.19 -16.49
CA ALA A 310 19.39 -13.97 -16.16
C ALA A 310 20.32 -14.89 -16.98
N SER A 311 19.91 -16.13 -17.26
CA SER A 311 20.68 -17.05 -18.11
C SER A 311 20.78 -16.63 -19.58
N LEU A 312 19.95 -15.67 -20.01
CA LEU A 312 20.02 -15.08 -21.35
C LEU A 312 21.00 -13.90 -21.44
N ALA A 313 21.51 -13.41 -20.30
CA ALA A 313 22.57 -12.41 -20.30
C ALA A 313 23.90 -13.05 -20.69
N GLU A 314 24.68 -12.39 -21.54
CA GLU A 314 26.00 -12.87 -21.93
C GLU A 314 26.99 -12.78 -20.75
N ASP A 315 27.92 -13.73 -20.68
CA ASP A 315 29.05 -13.75 -19.73
C ASP A 315 30.03 -12.61 -20.05
N CYS A 316 29.66 -11.39 -19.72
CA CYS A 316 30.55 -10.23 -19.69
C CYS A 316 30.43 -9.57 -18.32
N GLU A 317 31.48 -8.85 -17.90
CA GLU A 317 31.65 -8.28 -16.55
C GLU A 317 30.48 -7.41 -16.03
N ASN A 318 29.51 -7.08 -16.88
CA ASN A 318 28.25 -6.42 -16.54
C ASN A 318 27.06 -7.15 -17.18
N SER A 319 26.72 -8.36 -16.69
CA SER A 319 25.64 -9.26 -17.17
C SER A 319 24.34 -8.52 -17.55
N LYS A 320 24.26 -8.05 -18.79
CA LYS A 320 23.16 -7.24 -19.30
C LYS A 320 22.67 -7.79 -20.63
N ILE A 321 21.36 -7.87 -20.77
CA ILE A 321 20.64 -8.40 -21.92
C ILE A 321 20.49 -7.28 -22.96
N THR A 322 20.71 -7.59 -24.24
CA THR A 322 20.40 -6.70 -25.36
C THR A 322 19.14 -7.18 -26.08
N LEU A 323 18.45 -6.27 -26.77
CA LEU A 323 17.28 -6.59 -27.58
C LEU A 323 17.63 -7.56 -28.74
N GLU A 324 18.87 -7.51 -29.22
CA GLU A 324 19.37 -8.43 -30.26
C GLU A 324 19.52 -9.86 -29.74
N THR A 325 20.02 -10.03 -28.50
CA THR A 325 20.16 -11.35 -27.86
C THR A 325 18.81 -12.04 -27.69
N LEU A 326 17.74 -11.28 -27.35
CA LEU A 326 16.38 -11.83 -27.26
C LEU A 326 15.82 -12.23 -28.63
N LYS A 327 16.02 -11.39 -29.66
CA LYS A 327 15.55 -11.66 -31.02
C LYS A 327 16.20 -12.90 -31.64
N GLN A 328 17.48 -13.14 -31.38
CA GLN A 328 18.19 -14.33 -31.88
C GLN A 328 17.60 -15.65 -31.35
N ARG A 329 16.90 -15.63 -30.21
CA ARG A 329 16.27 -16.82 -29.61
C ARG A 329 14.90 -17.16 -30.22
N HIS A 330 14.37 -16.34 -31.13
CA HIS A 330 13.12 -16.59 -31.85
C HIS A 330 11.92 -16.90 -30.92
N PHE A 331 11.81 -16.18 -29.81
CA PHE A 331 10.66 -16.32 -28.92
C PHE A 331 9.37 -15.83 -29.62
N PRO A 332 8.20 -16.34 -29.21
CA PRO A 332 6.93 -15.74 -29.63
C PRO A 332 6.88 -14.24 -29.25
N PRO A 333 6.31 -13.36 -30.07
CA PRO A 333 6.38 -11.91 -29.86
C PRO A 333 5.95 -11.42 -28.47
N ALA A 334 4.88 -11.99 -27.92
CA ALA A 334 4.41 -11.65 -26.57
C ALA A 334 5.41 -12.03 -25.47
N THR A 335 6.10 -13.16 -25.63
CA THR A 335 7.13 -13.61 -24.68
C THR A 335 8.38 -12.76 -24.81
N GLU A 336 8.81 -12.44 -26.03
CA GLU A 336 9.95 -11.55 -26.28
C GLU A 336 9.72 -10.16 -25.66
N ASN A 337 8.57 -9.55 -25.95
CA ASN A 337 8.20 -8.25 -25.40
C ASN A 337 8.15 -8.27 -23.87
N PHE A 338 7.56 -9.31 -23.27
CA PHE A 338 7.52 -9.45 -21.82
C PHE A 338 8.92 -9.54 -21.22
N LEU A 339 9.80 -10.40 -21.76
CA LEU A 339 11.16 -10.58 -21.24
C LEU A 339 12.00 -9.30 -21.39
N PHE A 340 11.83 -8.55 -22.49
CA PHE A 340 12.50 -7.27 -22.68
C PHE A 340 12.09 -6.25 -21.62
N HIS A 341 10.79 -6.05 -21.40
CA HIS A 341 10.30 -5.13 -20.38
C HIS A 341 10.64 -5.60 -18.96
N LEU A 342 10.63 -6.92 -18.72
CA LEU A 342 11.04 -7.47 -17.44
C LEU A 342 12.53 -7.22 -17.17
N ALA A 343 13.39 -7.38 -18.18
CA ALA A 343 14.80 -7.04 -18.06
C ALA A 343 15.00 -5.55 -17.75
N ALA A 344 14.19 -4.66 -18.34
CA ALA A 344 14.20 -3.24 -18.00
C ALA A 344 13.82 -3.01 -16.53
N ALA A 345 12.73 -3.64 -16.08
CA ALA A 345 12.20 -3.50 -14.73
C ALA A 345 13.18 -4.01 -13.66
N GLU A 346 13.92 -5.09 -13.96
CA GLU A 346 14.92 -5.70 -13.08
C GLU A 346 16.33 -5.13 -13.25
N GLN A 347 16.50 -4.05 -14.04
CA GLN A 347 17.79 -3.40 -14.30
C GLN A 347 18.84 -4.32 -14.95
N LEU A 348 18.38 -5.33 -15.70
CA LEU A 348 19.20 -6.29 -16.43
C LEU A 348 19.43 -5.89 -17.90
N LEU A 349 18.94 -4.73 -18.36
CA LEU A 349 19.19 -4.23 -19.71
C LEU A 349 20.47 -3.40 -19.81
N LYS A 350 21.17 -3.54 -20.94
CA LYS A 350 22.17 -2.58 -21.41
C LYS A 350 21.41 -1.56 -22.26
N ILE A 351 21.19 -0.38 -21.70
CA ILE A 351 20.68 0.79 -22.43
C ILE A 351 21.81 1.34 -23.30
#